data_AF-A0A965WF93-F1
#
_entry.id   AF-A0A965WF93-F1
#
_cell.length_a   1.000
_cell.length_b   1.000
_cell.length_c   1.000
_cell.angle_alpha   90.00
_cell.angle_beta   90.00
_cell.angle_gamma   90.00
#
_symmetry.space_group_name_H-M   'P 1'
#
loop_
_entity.id
_entity.type
_entity.pdbx_description
1 polymer ?
#
loop_
_entity_poly.entity_id
_entity_poly.type
_entity_poly.pdbx_seq_one_letter_code
_entity_poly.pdbx_strand_id
1 'polypeptide(L)'
;MKKLLTFLALFILKVGDSFGADLYKLDPLHTNLVWSASHFGFSAPSGKFTDIDGKIIIDERNAQNSTVEVIIRTNSIKTGFDKFDTHLKSSDFLDCEKFPIAVFKSTSVRPSGSGFAKVNGTLTIKEIAQPITLDVKINKIGKNPITQKKTIGMTISGTLKRSLYNIKYGIPGISDEVKIEIECEATYEGEYQGKSQDSIAPWQIISDKSKIDFSTYQNGSLVSGSFKKFKGNIIFDPNKLDKSSVEIEVDTTSIDLGFVEAIETLKNSAWLATDSYPKAIFKSEKFVALPGKNNFSTKGSLQLKGKNIPIEIIFNLKAINQTYAHALGTLSIKRTDFNIGDKNINKANGVAELVNVSFEIHAKK
;
A
#
# COMPACT_ATOMS: atom_id res chain seq x y z
N MET A 1 52.01 -7.24 43.26
CA MET A 1 50.54 -7.28 43.11
C MET A 1 50.12 -6.14 42.18
N LYS A 2 50.01 -6.38 40.87
CA LYS A 2 49.59 -5.38 39.87
C LYS A 2 48.08 -5.47 39.70
N LYS A 3 47.33 -4.43 40.11
CA LYS A 3 45.90 -4.30 39.83
C LYS A 3 45.72 -3.69 38.44
N LEU A 4 45.11 -4.45 37.54
CA LEU A 4 44.71 -4.02 36.20
C LEU A 4 43.32 -3.40 36.33
N LEU A 5 43.19 -2.10 36.07
CA LEU A 5 41.91 -1.40 35.94
C LEU A 5 41.50 -1.43 34.46
N THR A 6 40.48 -2.21 34.14
CA THR A 6 39.87 -2.24 32.81
C THR A 6 38.81 -1.14 32.73
N PHE A 7 39.04 -0.12 31.90
CA PHE A 7 38.02 0.88 31.54
C PHE A 7 37.06 0.25 30.54
N LEU A 8 35.80 0.08 30.93
CA LEU A 8 34.71 -0.29 30.03
C LEU A 8 34.16 0.99 29.39
N ALA A 9 34.51 1.24 28.13
CA ALA A 9 33.92 2.33 27.35
C ALA A 9 32.49 1.95 26.94
N LEU A 10 31.50 2.60 27.56
CA LEU A 10 30.09 2.45 27.21
C LEU A 10 29.82 3.22 25.91
N PHE A 11 29.69 2.52 24.79
CA PHE A 11 29.25 3.10 23.53
C PHE A 11 27.74 3.34 23.60
N ILE A 12 27.32 4.58 23.88
CA ILE A 12 25.91 4.98 23.72
C ILE A 12 25.68 5.16 22.22
N LEU A 13 25.03 4.18 21.58
CA LEU A 13 24.46 4.36 20.26
C LEU A 13 23.43 5.50 20.33
N LYS A 14 23.75 6.65 19.73
CA LYS A 14 22.72 7.63 19.35
C LYS A 14 21.80 6.92 18.37
N VAL A 15 20.61 6.56 18.80
CA VAL A 15 19.50 6.23 17.90
C VAL A 15 19.32 7.46 17.04
N GLY A 16 19.68 7.37 15.75
CA GLY A 16 19.39 8.44 14.81
C GLY A 16 17.88 8.61 14.75
N ASP A 17 17.41 9.84 14.95
CA ASP A 17 16.01 10.18 14.75
C ASP A 17 15.56 9.62 13.38
N SER A 18 14.51 8.80 13.38
CA SER A 18 13.91 8.30 12.15
C SER A 18 13.12 9.44 11.51
N PHE A 19 13.78 10.29 10.74
CA PHE A 19 13.08 11.38 10.06
C PHE A 19 12.27 10.81 8.88
N GLY A 20 10.97 10.64 9.11
CA GLY A 20 9.97 10.37 8.08
C GLY A 20 9.55 11.64 7.33
N ALA A 21 8.75 11.48 6.28
CA ALA A 21 8.05 12.60 5.67
C ALA A 21 7.02 13.16 6.66
N ASP A 22 6.65 14.42 6.52
CA ASP A 22 5.66 15.08 7.37
C ASP A 22 4.27 15.05 6.71
N LEU A 23 3.24 14.79 7.51
CA LEU A 23 1.85 14.92 7.09
C LEU A 23 1.33 16.33 7.42
N TYR A 24 0.80 17.01 6.41
CA TYR A 24 0.07 18.26 6.55
C TYR A 24 -1.36 18.13 6.04
N LYS A 25 -2.28 18.81 6.73
CA LYS A 25 -3.68 18.99 6.33
C LYS A 25 -3.88 20.41 5.85
N LEU A 26 -4.48 20.60 4.67
CA LEU A 26 -4.85 21.93 4.19
C LEU A 26 -5.81 22.58 5.17
N ASP A 27 -5.55 23.84 5.50
CA ASP A 27 -6.47 24.65 6.29
C ASP A 27 -7.54 25.25 5.37
N PRO A 28 -8.81 24.82 5.47
CA PRO A 28 -9.87 25.33 4.61
C PRO A 28 -10.15 26.83 4.81
N LEU A 29 -9.80 27.41 5.97
CA LEU A 29 -10.02 28.84 6.25
C LEU A 29 -8.92 29.73 5.66
N HIS A 30 -7.74 29.17 5.41
CA HIS A 30 -6.58 29.88 4.86
C HIS A 30 -6.19 29.35 3.47
N THR A 31 -7.13 28.71 2.77
CA THR A 31 -6.94 28.22 1.39
C THR A 31 -7.89 28.94 0.45
N ASN A 32 -7.34 29.63 -0.54
CA ASN A 32 -8.11 30.34 -1.57
C ASN A 32 -7.63 29.89 -2.95
N LEU A 33 -8.48 29.21 -3.72
CA LEU A 33 -8.27 28.96 -5.15
C LEU A 33 -9.07 29.98 -5.94
N VAL A 34 -8.37 30.90 -6.60
CA VAL A 34 -8.93 31.90 -7.51
C VAL A 34 -8.73 31.43 -8.94
N TRP A 35 -9.79 31.52 -9.75
CA TRP A 35 -9.73 31.30 -11.19
C TRP A 35 -10.05 32.58 -11.93
N SER A 36 -9.52 32.73 -13.15
CA SER A 36 -9.92 33.79 -14.08
C SER A 36 -9.87 33.32 -15.53
N ALA A 37 -10.71 33.90 -16.37
CA ALA A 37 -10.74 33.63 -17.81
C ALA A 37 -11.03 34.92 -18.59
N SER A 38 -10.38 35.13 -19.73
CA SER A 38 -10.65 36.31 -20.57
C SER A 38 -12.06 36.25 -21.17
N HIS A 39 -12.76 37.38 -21.15
CA HIS A 39 -14.09 37.58 -21.72
C HIS A 39 -13.99 38.61 -22.87
N PHE A 40 -13.94 38.09 -24.09
CA PHE A 40 -13.79 38.80 -25.36
C PHE A 40 -12.55 39.71 -25.44
N GLY A 41 -11.54 39.47 -24.59
CA GLY A 41 -10.35 40.31 -24.49
C GLY A 41 -10.56 41.64 -23.76
N PHE A 42 -11.79 41.97 -23.35
CA PHE A 42 -12.10 43.24 -22.67
C PHE A 42 -11.90 43.15 -21.15
N SER A 43 -12.16 41.99 -20.56
CA SER A 43 -12.04 41.78 -19.11
C SER A 43 -11.64 40.35 -18.79
N ALA A 44 -11.32 40.09 -17.52
CA ALA A 44 -11.06 38.74 -17.01
C ALA A 44 -11.95 38.47 -15.78
N PRO A 45 -13.21 38.04 -15.97
CA PRO A 45 -14.04 37.57 -14.87
C PRO A 45 -13.29 36.53 -14.04
N SER A 46 -13.48 36.61 -12.73
CA SER A 46 -12.83 35.75 -11.75
C SER A 46 -13.80 35.28 -10.68
N GLY A 47 -13.45 34.17 -10.03
CA GLY A 47 -14.15 33.67 -8.87
C GLY A 47 -13.23 32.80 -8.03
N LYS A 48 -13.76 32.29 -6.93
CA LYS A 48 -13.04 31.37 -6.06
C LYS A 48 -13.85 30.13 -5.70
N PHE A 49 -13.16 29.06 -5.34
CA PHE A 49 -13.76 27.95 -4.61
C PHE A 49 -13.47 28.13 -3.12
N THR A 50 -14.49 28.04 -2.28
CA THR A 50 -14.38 28.28 -0.84
C THR A 50 -14.36 27.01 -0.01
N ASP A 51 -14.54 25.85 -0.64
CA ASP A 51 -14.57 24.56 0.05
C ASP A 51 -13.59 23.60 -0.64
N ILE A 52 -12.40 23.58 -0.07
CA ILE A 52 -11.25 22.81 -0.54
C ILE A 52 -10.71 22.06 0.66
N ASP A 53 -10.52 20.76 0.48
CA ASP A 53 -9.86 19.90 1.45
C ASP A 53 -8.66 19.23 0.78
N GLY A 54 -7.61 18.95 1.52
CA GLY A 54 -6.52 18.17 0.98
C GLY A 54 -5.46 17.78 1.98
N LYS A 55 -4.64 16.84 1.53
CA LYS A 55 -3.56 16.21 2.27
C LYS A 55 -2.27 16.45 1.51
N ILE A 56 -1.25 16.89 2.23
CA ILE A 56 0.09 17.12 1.68
C ILE A 56 1.07 16.32 2.50
N ILE A 57 1.91 15.56 1.82
CA ILE A 57 3.03 14.82 2.39
C ILE A 57 4.29 15.52 1.92
N ILE A 58 5.12 15.96 2.85
CA ILE A 58 6.36 16.69 2.54
C ILE A 58 7.55 15.90 3.06
N ASP A 59 8.39 15.46 2.14
CA ASP A 59 9.72 14.95 2.46
C ASP A 59 10.75 16.07 2.22
N GLU A 60 11.14 16.76 3.30
CA GLU A 60 12.10 17.87 3.23
C GLU A 60 13.50 17.43 2.76
N ARG A 61 13.83 16.12 2.86
CA ARG A 61 15.13 15.57 2.44
C ARG A 61 15.12 15.17 0.97
N ASN A 62 13.99 14.67 0.50
CA ASN A 62 13.78 14.30 -0.88
C ASN A 62 12.39 14.73 -1.35
N ALA A 63 12.31 15.96 -1.84
CA ALA A 63 11.07 16.55 -2.32
C ALA A 63 10.36 15.73 -3.41
N GLN A 64 11.04 14.81 -4.11
CA GLN A 64 10.41 13.92 -5.10
C GLN A 64 9.49 12.87 -4.47
N ASN A 65 9.66 12.58 -3.16
CA ASN A 65 8.79 11.70 -2.39
C ASN A 65 7.56 12.42 -1.82
N SER A 66 7.51 13.75 -1.94
CA SER A 66 6.35 14.54 -1.52
C SER A 66 5.15 14.26 -2.43
N THR A 67 3.95 14.25 -1.84
CA THR A 67 2.71 14.04 -2.60
C THR A 67 1.61 14.98 -2.10
N VAL A 68 0.63 15.26 -2.97
CA VAL A 68 -0.53 16.07 -2.64
C VAL A 68 -1.79 15.48 -3.26
N GLU A 69 -2.85 15.42 -2.47
CA GLU A 69 -4.21 15.07 -2.90
C GLU A 69 -5.18 16.14 -2.41
N VAL A 70 -5.97 16.71 -3.32
CA VAL A 70 -6.92 17.79 -3.04
C VAL A 70 -8.29 17.42 -3.61
N ILE A 71 -9.32 17.74 -2.83
CA ILE A 71 -10.73 17.62 -3.15
C ILE A 71 -11.32 19.04 -3.15
N ILE A 72 -11.98 19.42 -4.24
CA ILE A 72 -12.66 20.69 -4.41
C ILE A 72 -14.15 20.41 -4.56
N ARG A 73 -14.98 20.98 -3.67
CA ARG A 73 -16.43 20.87 -3.81
C ARG A 73 -16.91 21.90 -4.81
N THR A 74 -17.40 21.45 -5.96
CA THR A 74 -17.70 22.31 -7.12
C THR A 74 -18.80 23.33 -6.83
N ASN A 75 -19.74 22.97 -5.95
CA ASN A 75 -20.80 23.87 -5.47
C ASN A 75 -20.32 25.08 -4.66
N SER A 76 -19.06 25.09 -4.21
CA SER A 76 -18.46 26.20 -3.45
C SER A 76 -17.95 27.35 -4.32
N ILE A 77 -18.16 27.29 -5.64
CA ILE A 77 -17.80 28.38 -6.55
C ILE A 77 -18.57 29.66 -6.20
N LYS A 78 -17.83 30.77 -6.09
CA LYS A 78 -18.31 32.10 -5.74
C LYS A 78 -17.61 33.19 -6.55
N THR A 79 -18.40 34.07 -7.16
CA THR A 79 -17.95 35.23 -7.94
C THR A 79 -18.38 36.57 -7.32
N GLY A 80 -19.25 36.53 -6.31
CA GLY A 80 -19.90 37.72 -5.76
C GLY A 80 -21.14 38.16 -6.53
N PHE A 81 -21.54 37.42 -7.58
CA PHE A 81 -22.76 37.67 -8.34
C PHE A 81 -23.57 36.36 -8.51
N ASP A 82 -24.66 36.23 -7.74
CA ASP A 82 -25.40 34.97 -7.60
C ASP A 82 -25.90 34.37 -8.92
N LYS A 83 -26.28 35.22 -9.89
CA LYS A 83 -26.71 34.73 -11.22
C LYS A 83 -25.56 34.07 -11.97
N PHE A 84 -24.35 34.62 -11.87
CA PHE A 84 -23.18 34.02 -12.50
C PHE A 84 -22.72 32.77 -11.75
N ASP A 85 -22.77 32.77 -10.42
CA ASP A 85 -22.55 31.56 -9.62
C ASP A 85 -23.51 30.43 -10.05
N THR A 86 -24.79 30.76 -10.24
CA THR A 86 -25.81 29.81 -10.69
C THR A 86 -25.49 29.25 -12.08
N HIS A 87 -25.05 30.09 -13.01
CA HIS A 87 -24.69 29.63 -14.36
C HIS A 87 -23.43 28.75 -14.35
N LEU A 88 -22.41 29.12 -13.58
CA LEU A 88 -21.17 28.32 -13.47
C LEU A 88 -21.40 26.93 -12.86
N LYS A 89 -22.48 26.75 -12.09
CA LYS A 89 -22.88 25.47 -11.51
C LYS A 89 -23.71 24.59 -12.46
N SER A 90 -24.26 25.17 -13.53
CA SER A 90 -25.13 24.45 -14.45
C SER A 90 -24.35 23.49 -15.37
N SER A 91 -25.09 22.73 -16.17
CA SER A 91 -24.56 21.77 -17.15
C SER A 91 -23.68 22.38 -18.24
N ASP A 92 -23.83 23.68 -18.52
CA ASP A 92 -22.97 24.45 -19.44
C ASP A 92 -21.50 24.51 -18.95
N PHE A 93 -21.32 24.42 -17.63
CA PHE A 93 -20.04 24.52 -16.96
C PHE A 93 -19.78 23.29 -16.10
N LEU A 94 -19.72 23.43 -14.77
CA LEU A 94 -19.24 22.41 -13.85
C LEU A 94 -20.23 21.27 -13.62
N ASP A 95 -21.52 21.50 -13.90
CA ASP A 95 -22.59 20.53 -13.67
C ASP A 95 -22.54 19.96 -12.24
N CYS A 96 -22.59 20.87 -11.25
CA CYS A 96 -22.25 20.56 -9.86
C CYS A 96 -23.21 19.57 -9.19
N GLU A 97 -24.45 19.45 -9.69
CA GLU A 97 -25.40 18.45 -9.22
C GLU A 97 -24.94 17.03 -9.57
N LYS A 98 -24.45 16.83 -10.79
CA LYS A 98 -23.94 15.53 -11.25
C LYS A 98 -22.51 15.26 -10.82
N PHE A 99 -21.68 16.30 -10.75
CA PHE A 99 -20.26 16.21 -10.42
C PHE A 99 -19.91 17.14 -9.26
N PRO A 100 -20.27 16.75 -8.02
CA PRO A 100 -20.10 17.61 -6.83
C PRO A 100 -18.64 17.81 -6.42
N ILE A 101 -17.72 17.02 -6.98
CA ILE A 101 -16.31 16.97 -6.58
C ILE A 101 -15.40 17.02 -7.81
N ALA A 102 -14.40 17.90 -7.75
CA ALA A 102 -13.19 17.82 -8.55
C ALA A 102 -12.01 17.34 -7.68
N VAL A 103 -11.08 16.59 -8.27
CA VAL A 103 -9.95 15.99 -7.53
C VAL A 103 -8.64 16.28 -8.25
N PHE A 104 -7.62 16.71 -7.50
CA PHE A 104 -6.25 16.76 -7.98
C PHE A 104 -5.37 15.77 -7.21
N LYS A 105 -4.58 14.96 -7.92
CA LYS A 105 -3.57 14.07 -7.34
C LYS A 105 -2.23 14.27 -8.01
N SER A 106 -1.19 14.57 -7.24
CA SER A 106 0.16 14.68 -7.79
C SER A 106 0.68 13.33 -8.29
N THR A 107 1.40 13.36 -9.40
CA THR A 107 2.14 12.23 -9.96
C THR A 107 3.65 12.41 -9.81
N SER A 108 4.14 13.65 -9.72
CA SER A 108 5.53 13.95 -9.37
C SER A 108 5.70 15.36 -8.81
N VAL A 109 6.67 15.51 -7.93
CA VAL A 109 7.12 16.80 -7.41
C VAL A 109 8.58 16.98 -7.82
N ARG A 110 8.89 18.09 -8.50
CA ARG A 110 10.23 18.40 -8.99
C ARG A 110 10.69 19.75 -8.46
N PRO A 111 11.72 19.80 -7.60
CA PRO A 111 12.33 21.07 -7.20
C PRO A 111 12.77 21.87 -8.43
N SER A 112 12.53 23.17 -8.41
CA SER A 112 12.87 24.09 -9.49
C SER A 112 13.61 25.34 -8.99
N GLY A 113 14.39 25.17 -7.92
CA GLY A 113 15.11 26.24 -7.24
C GLY A 113 14.81 26.27 -5.73
N SER A 114 15.50 27.13 -4.99
CA SER A 114 15.30 27.26 -3.53
C SER A 114 13.86 27.71 -3.23
N GLY A 115 13.07 26.84 -2.61
CA GLY A 115 11.67 27.13 -2.25
C GLY A 115 10.68 27.05 -3.41
N PHE A 116 11.09 26.55 -4.59
CA PHE A 116 10.21 26.40 -5.75
C PHE A 116 10.12 24.93 -6.18
N ALA A 117 8.95 24.51 -6.63
CA ALA A 117 8.74 23.20 -7.22
C ALA A 117 7.71 23.24 -8.35
N LYS A 118 7.90 22.37 -9.35
CA LYS A 118 6.86 21.98 -10.31
C LYS A 118 6.17 20.71 -9.82
N VAL A 119 4.86 20.79 -9.63
CA VAL A 119 4.02 19.65 -9.23
C VAL A 119 3.20 19.21 -10.43
N ASN A 120 3.53 18.06 -10.98
CA ASN A 120 2.69 17.42 -12.00
C ASN A 120 1.63 16.59 -11.31
N GLY A 121 0.42 16.57 -11.87
CA GLY A 121 -0.65 15.74 -11.35
C GLY A 121 -1.79 15.56 -12.32
N THR A 122 -2.75 14.76 -11.91
CA THR A 122 -3.99 14.54 -12.64
C THR A 122 -5.08 15.35 -11.98
N LEU A 123 -5.67 16.29 -12.72
CA LEU A 123 -6.90 17.00 -12.33
C LEU A 123 -8.09 16.32 -13.00
N THR A 124 -9.07 15.90 -12.21
CA THR A 124 -10.32 15.31 -12.66
C THR A 124 -11.47 16.29 -12.42
N ILE A 125 -12.16 16.68 -13.48
CA ILE A 125 -13.38 17.51 -13.47
C ILE A 125 -14.41 16.83 -14.38
N LYS A 126 -15.67 16.70 -13.92
CA LYS A 126 -16.75 16.00 -14.65
C LYS A 126 -16.34 14.59 -15.10
N GLU A 127 -15.68 13.85 -14.21
CA GLU A 127 -15.11 12.50 -14.46
C GLU A 127 -14.02 12.43 -15.55
N ILE A 128 -13.63 13.57 -16.14
CA ILE A 128 -12.59 13.64 -17.15
C ILE A 128 -11.26 13.98 -16.46
N ALA A 129 -10.31 13.06 -16.54
CA ALA A 129 -8.98 13.19 -15.97
C ALA A 129 -8.00 13.77 -17.00
N GLN A 130 -7.31 14.87 -16.65
CA GLN A 130 -6.28 15.46 -17.49
C GLN A 130 -5.01 15.75 -16.68
N PRO A 131 -3.82 15.54 -17.28
CA PRO A 131 -2.58 15.95 -16.66
C PRO A 131 -2.46 17.48 -16.64
N ILE A 132 -2.06 18.05 -15.50
CA ILE A 132 -1.69 19.47 -15.37
C ILE A 132 -0.37 19.60 -14.60
N THR A 133 0.30 20.73 -14.80
CA THR A 133 1.47 21.13 -14.02
C THR A 133 1.15 22.40 -13.26
N LEU A 134 1.48 22.40 -11.97
CA LEU A 134 1.38 23.56 -11.09
C LEU A 134 2.77 24.05 -10.72
N ASP A 135 2.97 25.36 -10.74
CA ASP A 135 4.16 26.01 -10.20
C ASP A 135 3.89 26.36 -8.74
N VAL A 136 4.70 25.84 -7.83
CA VAL A 136 4.56 26.00 -6.37
C VAL A 136 5.75 26.77 -5.84
N LYS A 137 5.46 27.82 -5.05
CA LYS A 137 6.43 28.54 -4.23
C LYS A 137 6.09 28.32 -2.77
N ILE A 138 7.04 27.81 -2.01
CA ILE A 138 6.97 27.72 -0.55
C ILE A 138 7.29 29.12 -0.01
N ASN A 139 6.30 29.75 0.63
CA ASN A 139 6.45 31.08 1.22
C ASN A 139 7.14 30.98 2.58
N LYS A 140 6.72 30.02 3.41
CA LYS A 140 7.28 29.79 4.74
C LYS A 140 6.95 28.39 5.24
N ILE A 141 7.90 27.74 5.91
CA ILE A 141 7.67 26.56 6.75
C ILE A 141 8.16 26.92 8.16
N GLY A 142 7.35 26.65 9.18
CA GLY A 142 7.77 26.87 10.56
C GLY A 142 6.62 26.90 11.55
N LYS A 143 6.92 27.29 12.79
CA LYS A 143 5.89 27.43 13.83
C LYS A 143 4.98 28.62 13.53
N ASN A 144 3.68 28.39 13.38
CA ASN A 144 2.68 29.44 13.25
C ASN A 144 2.55 30.18 14.60
N PRO A 145 2.62 31.53 14.63
CA PRO A 145 2.61 32.30 15.87
C PRO A 145 1.27 32.27 16.61
N ILE A 146 0.17 31.99 15.92
CA ILE A 146 -1.18 31.94 16.49
C ILE A 146 -1.48 30.51 16.95
N THR A 147 -1.40 29.53 16.05
CA THR A 147 -1.79 28.14 16.36
C THR A 147 -0.72 27.36 17.12
N GLN A 148 0.52 27.88 17.16
CA GLN A 148 1.71 27.24 17.74
C GLN A 148 2.06 25.89 17.10
N LYS A 149 1.42 25.51 16.00
CA LYS A 149 1.72 24.29 15.23
C LYS A 149 2.72 24.56 14.11
N LYS A 150 3.42 23.53 13.64
CA LYS A 150 4.22 23.61 12.41
C LYS A 150 3.26 23.77 11.23
N THR A 151 3.50 24.77 10.39
CA THR A 151 2.65 25.16 9.26
C THR A 151 3.52 25.44 8.04
N ILE A 152 3.00 25.12 6.86
CA ILE A 152 3.55 25.52 5.58
C ILE A 152 2.57 26.45 4.87
N GLY A 153 3.08 27.57 4.34
CA GLY A 153 2.35 28.49 3.47
C GLY A 153 2.90 28.44 2.05
N MET A 154 2.03 28.41 1.04
CA MET A 154 2.41 28.27 -0.37
C MET A 154 1.60 29.18 -1.29
N THR A 155 2.28 29.71 -2.31
CA THR A 155 1.69 30.33 -3.50
C THR A 155 1.78 29.32 -4.64
N ILE A 156 0.67 29.08 -5.35
CA ILE A 156 0.61 28.10 -6.44
C ILE A 156 -0.08 28.74 -7.65
N SER A 157 0.45 28.51 -8.84
CA SER A 157 -0.15 28.97 -10.09
C SER A 157 -0.22 27.87 -11.15
N GLY A 158 -1.21 27.98 -12.03
CA GLY A 158 -1.36 27.06 -13.16
C GLY A 158 -2.27 27.62 -14.24
N THR A 159 -2.32 26.92 -15.37
CA THR A 159 -3.26 27.21 -16.46
C THR A 159 -3.79 25.89 -16.99
N LEU A 160 -5.10 25.85 -17.28
CA LEU A 160 -5.77 24.69 -17.85
C LEU A 160 -6.67 25.10 -19.01
N LYS A 161 -7.01 24.16 -19.88
CA LYS A 161 -8.00 24.36 -20.94
C LYS A 161 -9.32 23.72 -20.54
N ARG A 162 -10.37 24.52 -20.42
CA ARG A 162 -11.69 24.04 -19.94
C ARG A 162 -12.38 23.14 -20.97
N SER A 163 -12.06 23.27 -22.25
CA SER A 163 -12.53 22.39 -23.32
C SER A 163 -12.11 20.93 -23.15
N LEU A 164 -10.96 20.66 -22.51
CA LEU A 164 -10.47 19.31 -22.21
C LEU A 164 -11.34 18.57 -21.18
N TYR A 165 -12.16 19.30 -20.43
CA TYR A 165 -13.15 18.78 -19.47
C TYR A 165 -14.58 18.88 -20.01
N ASN A 166 -14.72 19.06 -21.32
CA ASN A 166 -16.00 19.26 -22.01
C ASN A 166 -16.80 20.47 -21.50
N ILE A 167 -16.12 21.52 -21.03
CA ILE A 167 -16.71 22.81 -20.67
C ILE A 167 -16.49 23.77 -21.83
N LYS A 168 -17.43 23.81 -22.78
CA LYS A 168 -17.25 24.50 -24.08
C LYS A 168 -18.08 25.77 -24.25
N TYR A 169 -18.98 26.06 -23.31
CA TYR A 169 -19.90 27.19 -23.42
C TYR A 169 -19.17 28.52 -23.67
N GLY A 170 -19.55 29.25 -24.71
CA GLY A 170 -19.03 30.59 -25.01
C GLY A 170 -17.64 30.65 -25.66
N ILE A 171 -16.95 29.53 -25.92
CA ILE A 171 -15.68 29.54 -26.68
C ILE A 171 -15.97 29.99 -28.13
N PRO A 172 -15.16 30.89 -28.74
CA PRO A 172 -13.93 31.51 -28.23
C PRO A 172 -14.15 32.86 -27.52
N GLY A 173 -15.37 33.39 -27.49
CA GLY A 173 -15.69 34.66 -26.82
C GLY A 173 -15.32 34.65 -25.33
N ILE A 174 -15.43 33.51 -24.67
CA ILE A 174 -14.87 33.24 -23.34
C ILE A 174 -13.69 32.29 -23.55
N SER A 175 -12.49 32.71 -23.11
CA SER A 175 -11.23 31.98 -23.27
C SER A 175 -11.37 30.49 -22.92
N ASP A 176 -10.73 29.64 -23.72
CA ASP A 176 -10.55 28.23 -23.36
C ASP A 176 -9.52 28.07 -22.23
N GLU A 177 -8.52 28.94 -22.19
CA GLU A 177 -7.55 28.98 -21.10
C GLU A 177 -8.14 29.63 -19.85
N VAL A 178 -8.04 28.91 -18.74
CA VAL A 178 -8.40 29.35 -17.40
C VAL A 178 -7.12 29.40 -16.56
N LYS A 179 -6.83 30.55 -15.99
CA LYS A 179 -5.73 30.72 -15.03
C LYS A 179 -6.22 30.37 -13.64
N ILE A 180 -5.36 29.71 -12.87
CA ILE A 180 -5.60 29.44 -11.45
C ILE A 180 -4.44 29.99 -10.62
N GLU A 181 -4.79 30.63 -9.51
CA GLU A 181 -3.88 31.14 -8.49
C GLU A 181 -4.40 30.66 -7.14
N ILE A 182 -3.52 30.08 -6.33
CA ILE A 182 -3.87 29.53 -5.02
C ILE A 182 -2.91 30.08 -3.98
N GLU A 183 -3.47 30.59 -2.90
CA GLU A 183 -2.75 30.86 -1.66
C GLU A 183 -3.30 29.90 -0.61
N CYS A 184 -2.42 29.12 0.03
CA CYS A 184 -2.85 28.15 1.03
C CYS A 184 -1.89 28.02 2.20
N GLU A 185 -2.46 27.71 3.37
CA GLU A 185 -1.73 27.18 4.51
C GLU A 185 -2.12 25.71 4.76
N ALA A 186 -1.15 24.92 5.22
CA ALA A 186 -1.39 23.57 5.70
C ALA A 186 -0.70 23.34 7.04
N THR A 187 -1.40 22.68 7.95
CA THR A 187 -0.95 22.45 9.33
C THR A 187 -0.45 21.03 9.49
N TYR A 188 0.68 20.88 10.17
CA TYR A 188 1.28 19.58 10.50
C TYR A 188 0.35 18.77 11.40
N GLU A 189 0.11 17.51 11.02
CA GLU A 189 -0.71 16.55 11.76
C GLU A 189 0.10 15.38 12.34
N GLY A 190 1.42 15.37 12.13
CA GLY A 190 2.30 14.29 12.60
C GLY A 190 3.26 13.83 11.52
N GLU A 191 4.17 12.94 11.89
CA GLU A 191 4.99 12.26 10.90
C GLU A 191 4.07 11.44 10.01
N TYR A 192 4.21 11.62 8.70
CA TYR A 192 3.59 10.75 7.74
C TYR A 192 4.26 9.38 7.82
N GLN A 193 3.63 8.47 8.57
CA GLN A 193 3.94 7.04 8.62
C GLN A 193 3.51 6.34 7.31
N GLY A 194 3.76 6.96 6.17
CA GLY A 194 3.21 6.58 4.88
C GLY A 194 3.35 5.12 4.53
N LYS A 195 2.43 4.65 3.66
CA LYS A 195 2.76 3.59 2.71
C LYS A 195 4.01 4.06 1.98
N SER A 196 5.16 3.52 2.33
CA SER A 196 6.43 3.88 1.72
C SER A 196 6.30 3.75 0.20
N GLN A 197 7.07 4.53 -0.54
CA GLN A 197 7.30 4.26 -1.97
C GLN A 197 8.02 2.90 -2.20
N ASP A 198 8.33 2.22 -1.09
CA ASP A 198 8.78 0.83 -0.96
C ASP A 198 7.68 -0.16 -0.54
N SER A 199 6.43 0.27 -0.38
CA SER A 199 5.33 -0.61 -0.01
C SER A 199 4.90 -1.41 -1.22
N ILE A 200 5.18 -2.70 -1.17
CA ILE A 200 4.77 -3.64 -2.21
C ILE A 200 3.26 -3.88 -2.03
N ALA A 201 2.47 -3.60 -3.07
CA ALA A 201 1.04 -3.88 -3.05
C ALA A 201 0.79 -5.37 -2.74
N PRO A 202 -0.14 -5.70 -1.81
CA PRO A 202 -0.37 -7.07 -1.42
C PRO A 202 -0.97 -7.88 -2.58
N TRP A 203 -0.58 -9.14 -2.65
CA TRP A 203 -1.13 -10.13 -3.54
C TRP A 203 -2.30 -10.85 -2.86
N GLN A 204 -3.41 -10.99 -3.57
CA GLN A 204 -4.59 -11.75 -3.16
C GLN A 204 -4.55 -13.14 -3.78
N ILE A 205 -4.62 -14.18 -2.95
CA ILE A 205 -4.67 -15.58 -3.40
C ILE A 205 -5.92 -15.83 -4.25
N ILE A 206 -5.75 -16.52 -5.37
CA ILE A 206 -6.81 -17.03 -6.24
C ILE A 206 -7.10 -18.46 -5.81
N SER A 207 -8.06 -18.64 -4.90
CA SER A 207 -8.26 -19.88 -4.16
C SER A 207 -8.60 -21.09 -5.03
N ASP A 208 -9.36 -20.92 -6.11
CA ASP A 208 -9.77 -21.98 -7.04
C ASP A 208 -8.63 -22.49 -7.93
N LYS A 209 -7.53 -21.73 -8.03
CA LYS A 209 -6.32 -22.13 -8.76
C LYS A 209 -5.19 -22.59 -7.85
N SER A 210 -5.28 -22.25 -6.56
CA SER A 210 -4.20 -22.49 -5.60
C SER A 210 -4.44 -23.78 -4.83
N LYS A 211 -3.36 -24.45 -4.40
CA LYS A 211 -3.43 -25.68 -3.60
C LYS A 211 -2.25 -25.80 -2.63
N ILE A 212 -2.51 -26.47 -1.51
CA ILE A 212 -1.52 -26.92 -0.54
C ILE A 212 -1.74 -28.41 -0.34
N ASP A 213 -0.77 -29.19 -0.79
CA ASP A 213 -0.76 -30.64 -0.74
C ASP A 213 0.32 -31.12 0.23
N PHE A 214 0.11 -32.31 0.80
CA PHE A 214 1.12 -32.98 1.60
C PHE A 214 1.22 -34.45 1.20
N SER A 215 2.37 -35.04 1.44
CA SER A 215 2.62 -36.45 1.25
C SER A 215 3.59 -37.01 2.29
N THR A 216 3.43 -38.29 2.59
CA THR A 216 4.33 -39.07 3.45
C THR A 216 4.23 -40.54 3.08
N TYR A 217 5.03 -41.39 3.72
CA TYR A 217 4.94 -42.83 3.55
C TYR A 217 4.25 -43.46 4.76
N GLN A 218 3.35 -44.41 4.51
CA GLN A 218 2.76 -45.26 5.53
C GLN A 218 3.00 -46.72 5.15
N ASN A 219 3.72 -47.48 6.00
CA ASN A 219 4.11 -48.87 5.72
C ASN A 219 4.80 -49.04 4.34
N GLY A 220 5.56 -48.04 3.90
CA GLY A 220 6.25 -48.04 2.60
C GLY A 220 5.41 -47.57 1.40
N SER A 221 4.11 -47.33 1.57
CA SER A 221 3.24 -46.80 0.53
C SER A 221 3.12 -45.28 0.62
N LEU A 222 3.17 -44.58 -0.51
CA LEU A 222 2.97 -43.13 -0.56
C LEU A 222 1.50 -42.80 -0.26
N VAL A 223 1.27 -41.93 0.72
CA VAL A 223 -0.03 -41.38 1.07
C VAL A 223 0.02 -39.87 0.88
N SER A 224 -1.00 -39.32 0.25
CA SER A 224 -1.09 -37.89 -0.06
C SER A 224 -2.45 -37.32 0.33
N GLY A 225 -2.48 -36.03 0.61
CA GLY A 225 -3.70 -35.28 0.90
C GLY A 225 -3.53 -33.80 0.62
N SER A 226 -4.58 -33.02 0.89
CA SER A 226 -4.61 -31.58 0.65
C SER A 226 -5.32 -30.85 1.79
N PHE A 227 -5.12 -29.53 1.88
CA PHE A 227 -5.96 -28.66 2.70
C PHE A 227 -6.79 -27.76 1.79
N LYS A 228 -8.13 -27.84 1.90
CA LYS A 228 -9.06 -27.11 1.01
C LYS A 228 -9.19 -25.63 1.33
N LYS A 229 -8.88 -25.22 2.56
CA LYS A 229 -9.06 -23.84 3.03
C LYS A 229 -7.75 -23.29 3.55
N PHE A 230 -7.29 -22.22 2.91
CA PHE A 230 -6.17 -21.42 3.36
C PHE A 230 -6.34 -19.98 2.86
N LYS A 231 -5.68 -19.05 3.54
CA LYS A 231 -5.63 -17.64 3.18
C LYS A 231 -4.27 -17.09 3.59
N GLY A 232 -3.96 -15.88 3.13
CA GLY A 232 -2.73 -15.25 3.57
C GLY A 232 -2.61 -13.80 3.14
N ASN A 233 -1.69 -13.12 3.81
CA ASN A 233 -1.20 -11.82 3.38
C ASN A 233 0.14 -12.03 2.68
N ILE A 234 0.21 -11.69 1.39
CA ILE A 234 1.41 -11.90 0.58
C ILE A 234 1.88 -10.54 0.08
N ILE A 235 3.01 -10.08 0.60
CA ILE A 235 3.71 -8.89 0.15
C ILE A 235 5.02 -9.40 -0.45
N PHE A 236 5.15 -9.39 -1.78
CA PHE A 236 6.34 -9.97 -2.41
C PHE A 236 6.72 -9.23 -3.69
N ASP A 237 7.99 -8.86 -3.80
CA ASP A 237 8.60 -8.31 -5.01
C ASP A 237 9.99 -8.94 -5.17
N PRO A 238 10.26 -9.64 -6.28
CA PRO A 238 11.55 -10.29 -6.51
C PRO A 238 12.74 -9.31 -6.54
N ASN A 239 12.49 -8.01 -6.73
CA ASN A 239 13.51 -6.96 -6.72
C ASN A 239 13.62 -6.23 -5.38
N LYS A 240 12.73 -6.51 -4.42
CA LYS A 240 12.69 -5.90 -3.07
C LYS A 240 12.45 -6.97 -2.00
N LEU A 241 13.35 -7.95 -1.92
CA LEU A 241 13.24 -9.10 -1.01
C LEU A 241 13.25 -8.71 0.47
N ASP A 242 13.97 -7.65 0.84
CA ASP A 242 14.05 -7.10 2.20
C ASP A 242 12.74 -6.42 2.65
N LYS A 243 11.85 -6.10 1.70
CA LYS A 243 10.51 -5.55 1.94
C LYS A 243 9.40 -6.58 1.77
N SER A 244 9.76 -7.81 1.41
CA SER A 244 8.82 -8.90 1.18
C SER A 244 8.46 -9.60 2.50
N SER A 245 7.19 -9.92 2.69
CA SER A 245 6.66 -10.66 3.83
C SER A 245 5.48 -11.53 3.41
N VAL A 246 5.39 -12.74 3.94
CA VAL A 246 4.30 -13.68 3.72
C VAL A 246 3.82 -14.21 5.07
N GLU A 247 2.51 -14.17 5.28
CA GLU A 247 1.82 -14.88 6.34
C GLU A 247 0.71 -15.74 5.73
N ILE A 248 0.81 -17.06 5.85
CA ILE A 248 -0.18 -18.02 5.36
C ILE A 248 -0.84 -18.70 6.56
N GLU A 249 -2.18 -18.69 6.60
CA GLU A 249 -3.00 -19.44 7.53
C GLU A 249 -3.69 -20.59 6.77
N VAL A 250 -3.41 -21.82 7.19
CA VAL A 250 -4.08 -23.03 6.71
C VAL A 250 -5.07 -23.49 7.77
N ASP A 251 -6.33 -23.70 7.36
CA ASP A 251 -7.35 -24.30 8.22
C ASP A 251 -7.16 -25.82 8.22
N THR A 252 -6.65 -26.37 9.32
CA THR A 252 -6.32 -27.78 9.44
C THR A 252 -7.56 -28.68 9.50
N THR A 253 -8.74 -28.11 9.78
CA THR A 253 -10.01 -28.86 9.72
C THR A 253 -10.43 -29.17 8.28
N SER A 254 -9.87 -28.44 7.31
CA SER A 254 -10.16 -28.60 5.87
C SER A 254 -9.34 -29.68 5.18
N ILE A 255 -8.73 -30.58 5.97
CA ILE A 255 -7.94 -31.68 5.47
C ILE A 255 -8.81 -32.60 4.61
N ASP A 256 -8.28 -32.94 3.44
CA ASP A 256 -8.91 -33.84 2.48
C ASP A 256 -7.93 -34.92 2.07
N LEU A 257 -8.34 -36.16 2.29
CA LEU A 257 -7.68 -37.36 1.80
C LEU A 257 -8.75 -38.23 1.14
N GLY A 258 -8.38 -39.00 0.13
CA GLY A 258 -9.27 -39.96 -0.53
C GLY A 258 -9.79 -41.09 0.39
N PHE A 259 -9.46 -41.08 1.69
CA PHE A 259 -9.84 -42.09 2.67
C PHE A 259 -10.44 -41.42 3.93
N VAL A 260 -11.76 -41.53 4.10
CA VAL A 260 -12.51 -40.85 5.18
C VAL A 260 -12.04 -41.26 6.58
N GLU A 261 -11.74 -42.54 6.81
CA GLU A 261 -11.28 -43.05 8.11
C GLU A 261 -9.94 -42.43 8.57
N ALA A 262 -9.05 -42.14 7.60
CA ALA A 262 -7.78 -41.48 7.87
C ALA A 262 -7.96 -40.02 8.30
N ILE A 263 -8.97 -39.33 7.75
CA ILE A 263 -9.29 -37.94 8.10
C ILE A 263 -9.63 -37.83 9.59
N GLU A 264 -10.50 -38.70 10.11
CA GLU A 264 -10.91 -38.66 11.52
C GLU A 264 -9.74 -38.99 12.45
N THR A 265 -8.86 -39.90 12.04
CA THR A 265 -7.61 -40.18 12.77
C THR A 265 -6.71 -38.94 12.81
N LEU A 266 -6.54 -38.23 11.69
CA LEU A 266 -5.67 -37.06 11.61
C LEU A 266 -6.18 -35.87 12.43
N LYS A 267 -7.49 -35.75 12.65
CA LYS A 267 -8.08 -34.66 13.45
C LYS A 267 -7.88 -34.82 14.95
N ASN A 268 -7.71 -36.04 15.43
CA ASN A 268 -7.66 -36.33 16.87
C ASN A 268 -6.45 -35.71 17.59
N SER A 269 -6.45 -35.78 18.92
CA SER A 269 -5.43 -35.18 19.79
C SER A 269 -4.02 -35.76 19.61
N ALA A 270 -3.89 -37.02 19.19
CA ALA A 270 -2.60 -37.64 18.91
C ALA A 270 -1.97 -37.06 17.63
N TRP A 271 -2.80 -36.66 16.66
CA TRP A 271 -2.38 -36.12 15.36
C TRP A 271 -2.46 -34.59 15.33
N LEU A 272 -3.27 -33.97 14.46
CA LEU A 272 -3.30 -32.51 14.29
C LEU A 272 -4.06 -31.80 15.41
N ALA A 273 -4.87 -32.53 16.19
CA ALA A 273 -5.65 -31.99 17.30
C ALA A 273 -6.49 -30.77 16.87
N THR A 274 -7.24 -30.90 15.78
CA THR A 274 -7.83 -29.77 15.04
C THR A 274 -8.86 -28.99 15.86
N ASP A 275 -9.48 -29.60 16.86
CA ASP A 275 -10.42 -28.91 17.75
C ASP A 275 -9.71 -27.88 18.64
N SER A 276 -8.49 -28.18 19.08
CA SER A 276 -7.66 -27.29 19.91
C SER A 276 -6.74 -26.39 19.06
N TYR A 277 -6.35 -26.87 17.89
CA TYR A 277 -5.44 -26.20 16.97
C TYR A 277 -6.01 -26.21 15.54
N PRO A 278 -7.06 -25.43 15.25
CA PRO A 278 -7.74 -25.44 13.94
C PRO A 278 -6.92 -24.79 12.83
N LYS A 279 -5.73 -24.27 13.14
CA LYS A 279 -4.91 -23.47 12.23
C LYS A 279 -3.45 -23.86 12.29
N ALA A 280 -2.82 -23.91 11.13
CA ALA A 280 -1.38 -23.84 10.97
C ALA A 280 -1.01 -22.48 10.36
N ILE A 281 0.01 -21.81 10.88
CA ILE A 281 0.41 -20.47 10.44
C ILE A 281 1.88 -20.46 10.10
N PHE A 282 2.22 -20.10 8.86
CA PHE A 282 3.59 -19.79 8.49
C PHE A 282 3.79 -18.28 8.41
N LYS A 283 4.85 -17.76 9.03
CA LYS A 283 5.28 -16.35 8.92
C LYS A 283 6.71 -16.28 8.43
N SER A 284 6.95 -15.62 7.31
CA SER A 284 8.30 -15.38 6.79
C SER A 284 9.05 -14.36 7.64
N GLU A 285 10.35 -14.54 7.77
CA GLU A 285 11.29 -13.61 8.41
C GLU A 285 12.26 -13.00 7.39
N LYS A 286 12.76 -13.80 6.44
CA LYS A 286 13.77 -13.34 5.47
C LYS A 286 13.68 -14.09 4.16
N PHE A 287 13.64 -13.35 3.06
CA PHE A 287 13.74 -13.87 1.70
C PHE A 287 15.18 -13.79 1.17
N VAL A 288 15.57 -14.78 0.36
CA VAL A 288 16.86 -14.87 -0.29
C VAL A 288 16.66 -15.34 -1.73
N ALA A 289 17.35 -14.72 -2.69
CA ALA A 289 17.43 -15.23 -4.05
C ALA A 289 18.40 -16.41 -4.09
N LEU A 290 17.98 -17.52 -4.70
CA LEU A 290 18.81 -18.70 -4.91
C LEU A 290 19.40 -18.71 -6.33
N PRO A 291 20.44 -19.49 -6.60
CA PRO A 291 20.90 -19.74 -7.96
C PRO A 291 19.78 -20.26 -8.86
N GLY A 292 19.79 -19.80 -10.12
CA GLY A 292 18.76 -20.09 -11.12
C GLY A 292 17.70 -18.99 -11.21
N LYS A 293 17.13 -18.81 -12.41
CA LYS A 293 16.13 -17.75 -12.64
C LYS A 293 14.87 -18.00 -11.81
N ASN A 294 14.38 -16.94 -11.17
CA ASN A 294 13.13 -16.93 -10.40
C ASN A 294 13.09 -17.93 -9.22
N ASN A 295 14.24 -18.28 -8.66
CA ASN A 295 14.34 -19.23 -7.57
C ASN A 295 14.64 -18.51 -6.25
N PHE A 296 13.90 -18.81 -5.20
CA PHE A 296 13.96 -18.09 -3.93
C PHE A 296 13.82 -19.04 -2.75
N SER A 297 14.39 -18.66 -1.61
CA SER A 297 14.04 -19.25 -0.32
C SER A 297 13.49 -18.20 0.63
N THR A 298 12.67 -18.64 1.58
CA THR A 298 12.23 -17.83 2.70
C THR A 298 12.37 -18.62 3.99
N LYS A 299 13.11 -18.06 4.95
CA LYS A 299 13.14 -18.56 6.32
C LYS A 299 11.99 -17.93 7.09
N GLY A 300 11.40 -18.70 7.99
CA GLY A 300 10.30 -18.23 8.81
C GLY A 300 9.92 -19.22 9.89
N SER A 301 8.85 -18.93 10.61
CA SER A 301 8.35 -19.76 11.69
C SER A 301 7.03 -20.44 11.28
N LEU A 302 6.97 -21.76 11.40
CA LEU A 302 5.74 -22.54 11.24
C LEU A 302 5.15 -22.85 12.62
N GLN A 303 3.97 -22.29 12.88
CA GLN A 303 3.13 -22.66 14.00
C GLN A 303 2.18 -23.79 13.58
N LEU A 304 2.29 -24.94 14.24
CA LEU A 304 1.44 -26.11 13.99
C LEU A 304 1.30 -26.92 15.30
N LYS A 305 0.05 -27.31 15.64
CA LYS A 305 -0.28 -28.04 16.87
C LYS A 305 0.35 -27.43 18.15
N GLY A 306 0.31 -26.10 18.27
CA GLY A 306 0.85 -25.38 19.43
C GLY A 306 2.38 -25.30 19.52
N LYS A 307 3.11 -25.87 18.55
CA LYS A 307 4.57 -25.71 18.41
C LYS A 307 4.87 -24.62 17.39
N ASN A 308 5.97 -23.91 17.58
CA ASN A 308 6.46 -22.90 16.65
C ASN A 308 7.91 -23.23 16.27
N ILE A 309 8.12 -23.71 15.04
CA ILE A 309 9.40 -24.26 14.60
C ILE A 309 9.94 -23.42 13.44
N PRO A 310 11.21 -22.98 13.48
CA PRO A 310 11.86 -22.34 12.35
C PRO A 310 11.98 -23.31 11.17
N ILE A 311 11.55 -22.89 9.99
CA ILE A 311 11.62 -23.67 8.76
C ILE A 311 12.13 -22.79 7.61
N GLU A 312 12.65 -23.44 6.56
CA GLU A 312 12.98 -22.80 5.30
C GLU A 312 12.10 -23.38 4.19
N ILE A 313 11.48 -22.49 3.43
CA ILE A 313 10.67 -22.83 2.26
C ILE A 313 11.45 -22.43 1.01
N ILE A 314 11.53 -23.34 0.04
CA ILE A 314 12.10 -23.06 -1.27
C ILE A 314 10.95 -22.98 -2.28
N PHE A 315 10.97 -21.96 -3.13
CA PHE A 315 9.96 -21.76 -4.16
C PHE A 315 10.50 -21.13 -5.43
N ASN A 316 9.80 -21.39 -6.53
CA ASN A 316 10.10 -20.89 -7.85
C ASN A 316 8.90 -20.10 -8.40
N LEU A 317 9.14 -18.92 -8.96
CA LEU A 317 8.11 -18.17 -9.68
C LEU A 317 8.03 -18.65 -11.13
N LYS A 318 6.93 -19.29 -11.48
CA LYS A 318 6.61 -19.68 -12.85
C LYS A 318 6.18 -18.48 -13.70
N ALA A 319 5.49 -17.53 -13.06
CA ALA A 319 5.13 -16.26 -13.69
C ALA A 319 5.02 -15.16 -12.62
N ILE A 320 5.42 -13.94 -12.98
CA ILE A 320 5.12 -12.73 -12.21
C ILE A 320 5.08 -11.54 -13.17
N ASN A 321 4.01 -10.76 -13.11
CA ASN A 321 3.85 -9.50 -13.82
C ASN A 321 3.13 -8.46 -12.93
N GLN A 322 2.59 -7.39 -13.50
CA GLN A 322 1.96 -6.32 -12.70
C GLN A 322 0.64 -6.75 -12.01
N THR A 323 -0.07 -7.75 -12.53
CA THR A 323 -1.41 -8.12 -12.06
C THR A 323 -1.54 -9.57 -11.62
N TYR A 324 -0.56 -10.43 -11.94
CA TYR A 324 -0.63 -11.86 -11.69
C TYR A 324 0.73 -12.46 -11.30
N ALA A 325 0.68 -13.40 -10.35
CA ALA A 325 1.82 -14.21 -9.94
C ALA A 325 1.43 -15.70 -9.82
N HIS A 326 2.40 -16.57 -10.09
CA HIS A 326 2.30 -18.02 -9.92
C HIS A 326 3.60 -18.55 -9.32
N ALA A 327 3.51 -19.13 -8.11
CA ALA A 327 4.62 -19.70 -7.38
C ALA A 327 4.40 -21.21 -7.10
N LEU A 328 5.44 -22.01 -7.29
CA LEU A 328 5.49 -23.40 -6.85
C LEU A 328 6.55 -23.54 -5.76
N GLY A 329 6.26 -24.23 -4.66
CA GLY A 329 7.26 -24.45 -3.63
C GLY A 329 7.03 -25.72 -2.83
N THR A 330 8.05 -26.06 -2.07
CA THR A 330 8.09 -27.27 -1.25
C THR A 330 8.78 -27.01 0.07
N LEU A 331 8.38 -27.74 1.09
CA LEU A 331 9.14 -27.90 2.33
C LEU A 331 9.00 -29.33 2.85
N SER A 332 9.94 -29.76 3.67
CA SER A 332 9.86 -31.04 4.39
C SER A 332 9.88 -30.76 5.88
N ILE A 333 8.95 -31.35 6.63
CA ILE A 333 8.89 -31.26 8.10
C ILE A 333 9.04 -32.63 8.72
N LYS A 334 9.50 -32.67 9.96
CA LYS A 334 9.41 -33.86 10.83
C LYS A 334 8.16 -33.72 11.69
N ARG A 335 7.21 -34.63 11.55
CA ARG A 335 5.92 -34.53 12.26
C ARG A 335 6.10 -34.53 13.79
N THR A 336 7.12 -35.18 14.32
CA THR A 336 7.33 -35.25 15.77
C THR A 336 7.94 -34.01 16.39
N ASP A 337 8.53 -33.11 15.59
CA ASP A 337 8.93 -31.77 16.06
C ASP A 337 7.69 -30.94 16.48
N PHE A 338 6.53 -31.27 15.89
CA PHE A 338 5.22 -30.68 16.19
C PHE A 338 4.36 -31.55 17.13
N ASN A 339 4.92 -32.61 17.71
CA ASN A 339 4.18 -33.62 18.49
C ASN A 339 3.02 -34.27 17.72
N ILE A 340 3.13 -34.45 16.41
CA ILE A 340 2.11 -35.12 15.58
C ILE A 340 2.45 -36.61 15.45
N GLY A 341 1.62 -37.46 16.02
CA GLY A 341 1.84 -38.90 16.12
C GLY A 341 2.99 -39.27 17.07
N ASP A 342 3.37 -40.56 17.09
CA ASP A 342 4.43 -41.08 17.95
C ASP A 342 5.79 -41.13 17.22
N LYS A 343 6.91 -40.96 17.93
CA LYS A 343 8.27 -41.11 17.39
C LYS A 343 8.60 -42.56 17.03
N ASN A 344 7.98 -43.51 17.71
CA ASN A 344 8.06 -44.93 17.37
C ASN A 344 7.10 -45.21 16.21
N ILE A 345 7.66 -45.64 15.07
CA ILE A 345 6.90 -45.89 13.84
C ILE A 345 5.78 -46.92 14.01
N ASN A 346 5.96 -47.93 14.88
CA ASN A 346 4.93 -48.94 15.14
C ASN A 346 3.75 -48.34 15.89
N LYS A 347 4.00 -47.42 16.83
CA LYS A 347 2.96 -46.67 17.55
C LYS A 347 2.31 -45.58 16.67
N ALA A 348 2.98 -45.17 15.60
CA ALA A 348 2.47 -44.24 14.60
C ALA A 348 1.78 -44.95 13.42
N ASN A 349 1.40 -46.22 13.56
CA ASN A 349 0.73 -47.00 12.52
C ASN A 349 1.48 -47.02 11.18
N GLY A 350 2.82 -47.06 11.24
CA GLY A 350 3.67 -47.12 10.05
C GLY A 350 3.93 -45.79 9.36
N VAL A 351 3.42 -44.67 9.89
CA VAL A 351 3.56 -43.35 9.27
C VAL A 351 4.97 -42.81 9.49
N ALA A 352 5.65 -42.51 8.39
CA ALA A 352 7.01 -42.00 8.36
C ALA A 352 7.14 -40.66 9.10
N GLU A 353 8.37 -40.35 9.49
CA GLU A 353 8.68 -39.13 10.23
C GLU A 353 8.58 -37.88 9.35
N LEU A 354 9.06 -38.01 8.10
CA LEU A 354 9.09 -36.91 7.14
C LEU A 354 7.74 -36.75 6.46
N VAL A 355 7.24 -35.53 6.47
CA VAL A 355 6.07 -35.11 5.71
C VAL A 355 6.55 -34.04 4.73
N ASN A 356 6.35 -34.29 3.44
CA ASN A 356 6.60 -33.32 2.40
C ASN A 356 5.34 -32.50 2.17
N VAL A 357 5.48 -31.18 2.12
CA VAL A 357 4.42 -30.26 1.78
C VAL A 357 4.81 -29.57 0.48
N SER A 358 3.88 -29.52 -0.47
CA SER A 358 4.02 -28.77 -1.71
C SER A 358 2.88 -27.79 -1.85
N PHE A 359 3.15 -26.63 -2.43
CA PHE A 359 2.13 -25.65 -2.74
C PHE A 359 2.27 -25.11 -4.15
N GLU A 360 1.13 -24.75 -4.72
CA GLU A 360 0.99 -23.99 -5.95
C GLU A 360 0.08 -22.81 -5.63
N ILE A 361 0.63 -21.60 -5.67
CA ILE A 361 -0.08 -20.37 -5.31
C ILE A 361 -0.20 -19.49 -6.54
N HIS A 362 -1.45 -19.20 -6.90
CA HIS A 362 -1.79 -18.17 -7.86
C HIS A 362 -2.31 -16.95 -7.11
N ALA A 363 -1.86 -15.76 -7.50
CA ALA A 363 -2.28 -14.54 -6.84
C ALA A 363 -2.45 -13.38 -7.83
N LYS A 364 -3.30 -12.42 -7.47
CA LYS A 364 -3.59 -11.19 -8.23
C LYS A 364 -3.43 -9.93 -7.38
N LYS A 365 -3.24 -8.79 -8.03
CA LYS A 365 -3.27 -7.45 -7.40
C LYS A 365 -4.58 -6.74 -7.65
#